data_AF-A0AAV0VXM2-F1
#
_entry.id   AF-A0AAV0VXM2-F1
#
_cell.length_a   1.000
_cell.length_b   1.000
_cell.length_c   1.000
_cell.angle_alpha   90.00
_cell.angle_beta   90.00
_cell.angle_gamma   90.00
#
_symmetry.space_group_name_H-M   'P 1'
#
loop_
_entity.id
_entity.type
_entity.pdbx_description
1 polymer ?
#
loop_
_entity_poly.entity_id
_entity_poly.type
_entity_poly.pdbx_seq_one_letter_code
_entity_poly.pdbx_strand_id
1 'polypeptide(L)'
;MLKKSMVLNYQVHRRMSDFVTQYNENYIPTTPLQKLLLSIGSATVSLLDPRRADMIATMGETTGTSALKYMRDKMINNPEGNEILQLQPQINTSTVDLGKLKHMPENTLGYAYFKFLDHNKVTPDSRGSVQFIDDIQLAYVMQRYREVHDLFHTVLGMPTNMLGNMLFSNLLNTS
;
A
#
# COMPACT_ATOMS: atom_id res chain seq x y z
N MET A 1 -11.20 34.00 4.62
CA MET A 1 -11.52 32.77 3.85
C MET A 1 -10.51 32.48 2.73
N LEU A 2 -10.06 33.46 1.94
CA LEU A 2 -9.18 33.25 0.77
C LEU A 2 -7.80 32.64 1.10
N LYS A 3 -7.12 33.06 2.17
CA LYS A 3 -5.80 32.48 2.55
C LYS A 3 -5.86 31.00 2.95
N LYS A 4 -6.96 30.55 3.57
CA LYS A 4 -7.12 29.14 3.99
C LYS A 4 -7.33 28.22 2.78
N SER A 5 -8.11 28.69 1.79
CA SER A 5 -8.32 28.00 0.50
C SER A 5 -7.04 27.94 -0.34
N MET A 6 -6.23 29.01 -0.32
CA MET A 6 -4.95 29.07 -1.04
C MET A 6 -3.88 28.14 -0.42
N VAL A 7 -3.82 28.05 0.92
CA VAL A 7 -2.94 27.10 1.63
C VAL A 7 -3.41 25.65 1.44
N LEU A 8 -4.72 25.40 1.42
CA LEU A 8 -5.29 24.10 1.11
C LEU A 8 -4.90 23.68 -0.33
N ASN A 9 -5.09 24.57 -1.31
CA ASN A 9 -4.70 24.33 -2.70
C ASN A 9 -3.19 24.13 -2.88
N TYR A 10 -2.35 24.87 -2.14
CA TYR A 10 -0.90 24.68 -2.18
C TYR A 10 -0.47 23.33 -1.58
N GLN A 11 -1.09 22.89 -0.48
CA GLN A 11 -0.82 21.56 0.09
C GLN A 11 -1.36 20.42 -0.77
N VAL A 12 -2.49 20.61 -1.45
CA VAL A 12 -3.05 19.64 -2.41
C VAL A 12 -2.15 19.49 -3.64
N HIS A 13 -1.63 20.60 -4.21
CA HIS A 13 -0.70 20.55 -5.34
C HIS A 13 0.65 19.91 -4.98
N ARG A 14 1.08 20.01 -3.71
CA ARG A 14 2.32 19.39 -3.20
C ARG A 14 2.18 17.90 -2.89
N ARG A 15 0.97 17.35 -2.71
CA ARG A 15 0.76 15.90 -2.50
C ARG A 15 0.72 15.11 -3.80
N MET A 16 0.30 15.75 -4.88
CA MET A 16 0.36 15.16 -6.24
C MET A 16 1.81 15.00 -6.75
N SER A 17 2.84 15.53 -6.06
CA SER A 17 4.24 15.40 -6.47
C SER A 17 4.99 14.23 -5.84
N ASP A 18 4.67 13.81 -4.62
CA ASP A 18 5.55 12.90 -3.88
C ASP A 18 5.40 11.44 -4.37
N PHE A 19 4.17 10.95 -4.50
CA PHE A 19 3.91 9.62 -5.07
C PHE A 19 4.39 9.52 -6.52
N VAL A 20 4.10 10.54 -7.34
CA VAL A 20 4.51 10.53 -8.76
C VAL A 20 6.03 10.54 -8.90
N THR A 21 6.74 11.28 -8.04
CA THR A 21 8.21 11.27 -8.00
C THR A 21 8.72 9.89 -7.61
N GLN A 22 8.19 9.31 -6.52
CA GLN A 22 8.55 7.96 -6.09
C GLN A 22 8.26 6.91 -7.17
N TYR A 23 7.14 7.02 -7.88
CA TYR A 23 6.80 6.15 -9.00
C TYR A 23 7.84 6.25 -10.10
N ASN A 24 8.19 7.46 -10.53
CA ASN A 24 9.17 7.66 -11.61
C ASN A 24 10.58 7.16 -11.25
N GLU A 25 10.96 7.24 -9.96
CA GLU A 25 12.27 6.76 -9.50
C GLU A 25 12.34 5.23 -9.39
N ASN A 26 11.22 4.57 -9.09
CA ASN A 26 11.20 3.13 -8.77
C ASN A 26 10.57 2.26 -9.87
N TYR A 27 9.86 2.85 -10.82
CA TYR A 27 9.21 2.12 -11.91
C TYR A 27 10.23 1.48 -12.85
N ILE A 28 10.03 0.19 -13.13
CA ILE A 28 10.85 -0.62 -14.02
C ILE A 28 9.99 -1.05 -15.21
N PRO A 29 10.21 -0.46 -16.41
CA PRO A 29 9.51 -0.88 -17.62
C PRO A 29 9.79 -2.35 -17.93
N THR A 30 8.73 -3.12 -18.19
CA THR A 30 8.85 -4.55 -18.51
C THR A 30 8.03 -4.92 -19.74
N THR A 31 8.59 -5.81 -20.58
CA THR A 31 7.84 -6.40 -21.69
C THR A 31 6.89 -7.50 -21.18
N PRO A 32 5.86 -7.90 -21.95
CA PRO A 32 4.99 -9.01 -21.55
C PRO A 32 5.75 -10.31 -21.24
N LEU A 33 6.82 -10.61 -21.99
CA LEU A 33 7.66 -11.77 -21.72
C LEU A 33 8.45 -11.62 -20.42
N GLN A 34 9.05 -10.46 -20.17
CA GLN A 34 9.73 -10.18 -18.90
C GLN A 34 8.76 -10.26 -17.72
N LYS A 35 7.55 -9.72 -17.86
CA LYS A 35 6.49 -9.75 -16.84
C LYS A 35 6.01 -11.19 -16.58
N LEU A 36 5.92 -12.03 -17.62
CA LEU A 36 5.63 -13.45 -17.49
C LEU A 36 6.74 -14.21 -16.75
N LEU A 37 8.00 -13.99 -17.14
CA LEU A 37 9.15 -14.62 -16.48
C LEU A 37 9.28 -14.18 -15.00
N LEU A 38 9.07 -12.90 -14.72
CA LEU A 38 9.03 -12.36 -13.37
C LEU A 38 7.89 -13.01 -12.56
N SER A 39 6.70 -13.17 -13.14
CA SER A 39 5.58 -13.84 -12.49
C SER A 39 5.93 -15.28 -12.10
N ILE A 40 6.49 -16.05 -13.03
CA ILE A 40 6.84 -17.46 -12.79
C ILE A 40 7.99 -17.58 -11.77
N GLY A 41 9.05 -16.78 -11.92
CA GLY A 41 10.19 -16.78 -11.01
C GLY A 41 9.83 -16.33 -9.60
N SER A 42 8.98 -15.30 -9.48
CA SER A 42 8.51 -14.81 -8.19
C SER A 42 7.54 -15.77 -7.51
N ALA A 43 6.62 -16.40 -8.26
CA ALA A 43 5.74 -17.42 -7.71
C ALA A 43 6.52 -18.63 -7.19
N THR A 44 7.47 -19.15 -7.98
CA THR A 44 8.29 -20.30 -7.57
C THR A 44 9.10 -20.01 -6.31
N VAL A 45 9.77 -18.86 -6.23
CA VAL A 45 10.52 -18.49 -5.02
C VAL A 45 9.60 -18.24 -3.83
N SER A 46 8.43 -17.62 -4.02
CA SER A 46 7.47 -17.36 -2.93
C SER A 46 6.92 -18.66 -2.33
N LEU A 47 6.73 -19.70 -3.14
CA LEU A 47 6.32 -21.02 -2.68
C LEU A 47 7.43 -21.74 -1.92
N LEU A 48 8.69 -21.56 -2.33
CA LEU A 48 9.85 -22.21 -1.72
C LEU A 48 10.32 -21.51 -0.44
N ASP A 49 10.28 -20.17 -0.39
CA ASP A 49 10.58 -19.37 0.80
C ASP A 49 9.54 -18.24 0.98
N PRO A 50 8.46 -18.49 1.72
CA PRO A 50 7.42 -17.49 2.01
C PRO A 50 7.90 -16.27 2.78
N ARG A 51 9.12 -16.30 3.35
CA ARG A 51 9.70 -15.14 4.05
C ARG A 51 10.22 -14.08 3.08
N ARG A 52 10.33 -14.41 1.79
CA ARG A 52 10.65 -13.46 0.71
C ARG A 52 9.43 -12.65 0.30
N ALA A 53 9.04 -11.73 1.17
CA ALA A 53 7.92 -10.82 0.96
C ALA A 53 8.06 -9.97 -0.32
N ASP A 54 9.29 -9.70 -0.76
CA ASP A 54 9.61 -9.03 -2.01
C ASP A 54 9.17 -9.83 -3.26
N MET A 55 9.32 -11.16 -3.23
CA MET A 55 8.86 -12.02 -4.33
C MET A 55 7.33 -12.16 -4.33
N ILE A 56 6.69 -12.18 -3.16
CA ILE A 56 5.23 -12.17 -3.08
C ILE A 56 4.68 -10.84 -3.65
N ALA A 57 5.32 -9.73 -3.30
CA ALA A 57 4.97 -8.41 -3.84
C ALA A 57 5.15 -8.35 -5.36
N THR A 58 6.29 -8.84 -5.87
CA THR A 58 6.57 -8.93 -7.31
C THR A 58 5.51 -9.77 -8.03
N MET A 59 5.19 -10.95 -7.50
CA MET A 59 4.16 -11.83 -8.07
C MET A 59 2.80 -11.13 -8.11
N GLY A 60 2.43 -10.41 -7.04
CA GLY A 60 1.19 -9.65 -6.98
C GLY A 60 1.13 -8.51 -7.99
N GLU A 61 2.23 -7.80 -8.21
CA GLU A 61 2.31 -6.73 -9.21
C GLU A 61 2.17 -7.25 -10.65
N THR A 62 2.80 -8.39 -10.95
CA THR A 62 2.83 -8.92 -12.33
C THR A 62 1.58 -9.69 -12.72
N THR A 63 0.80 -10.19 -11.75
CA THR A 63 -0.42 -10.97 -11.99
C THR A 63 -1.71 -10.27 -11.56
N GLY A 64 -1.64 -9.24 -10.72
CA GLY A 64 -2.78 -8.62 -10.03
C GLY A 64 -3.57 -7.56 -10.83
N THR A 65 -3.26 -7.32 -12.11
CA THR A 65 -3.82 -6.18 -12.87
C THR A 65 -5.35 -6.16 -12.87
N SER A 66 -6.03 -7.30 -13.01
CA SER A 66 -7.49 -7.36 -13.01
C SER A 66 -8.10 -6.97 -11.66
N ALA A 67 -7.50 -7.44 -10.55
CA ALA A 67 -7.94 -7.07 -9.20
C ALA A 67 -7.71 -5.58 -8.91
N LEU A 68 -6.57 -5.03 -9.37
CA LEU A 68 -6.28 -3.61 -9.23
C LEU A 68 -7.29 -2.73 -10.00
N LYS A 69 -7.66 -3.14 -11.23
CA LYS A 69 -8.72 -2.46 -12.00
C LYS A 69 -10.05 -2.50 -11.27
N TYR A 70 -10.44 -3.67 -10.75
CA TYR A 70 -11.66 -3.79 -9.95
C TYR A 70 -11.66 -2.87 -8.72
N MET A 71 -10.58 -2.87 -7.94
CA MET A 71 -10.45 -1.99 -6.77
C MET A 71 -10.48 -0.51 -7.15
N ARG A 72 -9.77 -0.11 -8.21
CA ARG A 72 -9.81 1.24 -8.75
C ARG A 72 -11.24 1.64 -9.11
N ASP A 73 -11.96 0.79 -9.84
CA ASP A 73 -13.32 1.09 -10.29
C ASP A 73 -14.27 1.23 -9.08
N LYS A 74 -14.09 0.41 -8.04
CA LYS A 74 -14.82 0.59 -6.76
C LYS A 74 -14.48 1.91 -6.08
N MET A 75 -13.21 2.31 -6.05
CA MET A 75 -12.79 3.59 -5.49
C MET A 75 -13.36 4.77 -6.28
N ILE A 76 -13.34 4.74 -7.61
CA ILE A 76 -13.90 5.80 -8.47
C ILE A 76 -15.39 6.01 -8.21
N ASN A 77 -16.14 4.91 -8.02
CA ASN A 77 -17.58 4.93 -7.80
C ASN A 77 -17.99 5.30 -6.36
N ASN A 78 -17.02 5.47 -5.45
CA ASN A 78 -17.25 5.90 -4.08
C ASN A 78 -16.73 7.35 -3.90
N PRO A 79 -17.48 8.30 -3.32
CA PRO A 79 -17.00 9.67 -3.16
C PRO A 79 -15.67 9.80 -2.39
N GLU A 80 -15.53 9.08 -1.27
CA GLU A 80 -14.30 9.06 -0.47
C GLU A 80 -13.17 8.33 -1.22
N GLY A 81 -13.48 7.20 -1.87
CA GLY A 81 -12.53 6.48 -2.70
C GLY A 81 -11.97 7.35 -3.83
N ASN A 82 -12.82 8.15 -4.48
CA ASN A 82 -12.44 9.05 -5.55
C ASN A 82 -11.56 10.19 -5.00
N GLU A 83 -11.90 10.76 -3.84
CA GLU A 83 -11.06 11.74 -3.16
C GLU A 83 -9.67 11.17 -2.83
N ILE A 84 -9.58 9.92 -2.37
CA ILE A 84 -8.29 9.24 -2.13
C ILE A 84 -7.48 9.09 -3.42
N LEU A 85 -8.12 8.77 -4.55
CA LEU A 85 -7.44 8.67 -5.85
C LEU A 85 -6.94 10.03 -6.36
N GLN A 86 -7.63 11.13 -6.01
CA GLN A 86 -7.24 12.48 -6.41
C GLN A 86 -6.13 13.05 -5.50
N LEU A 87 -6.28 12.92 -4.18
CA LEU A 87 -5.36 13.48 -3.19
C LEU A 87 -4.06 12.67 -3.04
N GLN A 88 -4.11 11.39 -3.42
CA GLN A 88 -3.02 10.44 -3.32
C GLN A 88 -2.28 10.44 -1.96
N PRO A 89 -2.98 10.41 -0.80
CA PRO A 89 -2.31 10.44 0.50
C PRO A 89 -1.45 9.19 0.71
N GLN A 90 -0.23 9.39 1.18
CA GLN A 90 0.72 8.30 1.48
C GLN A 90 0.89 8.11 2.99
N ILE A 91 0.99 6.85 3.41
CA ILE A 91 1.36 6.46 4.77
C ILE A 91 2.78 5.90 4.75
N ASN A 92 3.74 6.70 5.21
CA ASN A 92 5.16 6.37 5.23
C ASN A 92 5.82 7.04 6.45
N THR A 93 7.12 6.84 6.65
CA THR A 93 7.83 7.45 7.79
C THR A 93 7.94 8.98 7.74
N SER A 94 7.74 9.62 6.58
CA SER A 94 7.72 11.08 6.47
C SER A 94 6.36 11.67 6.87
N THR A 95 5.27 10.90 6.74
CA THR A 95 3.91 11.32 7.12
C THR A 95 3.49 10.81 8.50
N VAL A 96 4.10 9.74 9.01
CA VAL A 96 3.79 9.12 10.30
C VAL A 96 4.96 9.21 11.27
N ASP A 97 4.77 9.97 12.36
CA ASP A 97 5.74 10.11 13.44
C ASP A 97 5.57 8.98 14.48
N LEU A 98 6.36 7.91 14.34
CA LEU A 98 6.35 6.77 15.25
C LEU A 98 6.71 7.15 16.70
N GLY A 99 7.53 8.20 16.87
CA GLY A 99 7.88 8.73 18.18
C GLY A 99 6.66 9.31 18.89
N LYS A 100 5.80 10.03 18.17
CA LYS A 100 4.50 10.49 18.71
C LYS A 100 3.55 9.33 18.96
N LEU A 101 3.42 8.39 18.01
CA LEU A 101 2.51 7.26 18.18
C LEU A 101 2.80 6.42 19.42
N LYS A 102 4.09 6.23 19.75
CA LYS A 102 4.55 5.54 20.96
C LYS A 102 4.01 6.13 22.26
N HIS A 103 3.79 7.45 22.30
CA HIS A 103 3.37 8.17 23.50
C HIS A 103 1.85 8.46 23.51
N MET A 104 1.10 7.96 22.53
CA MET A 104 -0.36 8.08 22.53
C MET A 104 -1.00 7.16 23.58
N PRO A 105 -2.21 7.46 24.08
CA PRO A 105 -2.93 6.58 25.01
C PRO A 105 -3.18 5.19 24.41
N GLU A 106 -3.15 4.16 25.25
CA GLU A 106 -3.22 2.75 24.81
C GLU A 106 -4.51 2.38 24.06
N ASN A 107 -5.60 3.10 24.33
CA ASN A 107 -6.90 2.92 23.69
C ASN A 107 -7.03 3.63 22.33
N THR A 108 -5.94 4.13 21.76
CA THR A 108 -5.94 4.79 20.44
C THR A 108 -5.42 3.89 19.34
N LEU A 109 -5.93 4.08 18.12
CA LEU A 109 -5.41 3.42 16.92
C LEU A 109 -3.91 3.70 16.72
N GLY A 110 -3.46 4.91 17.02
CA GLY A 110 -2.04 5.29 16.87
C GLY A 110 -1.11 4.44 17.74
N TYR A 111 -1.46 4.25 19.01
CA TYR A 111 -0.69 3.38 19.90
C TYR A 111 -0.74 1.91 19.45
N ALA A 112 -1.91 1.41 19.06
CA ALA A 112 -2.08 0.06 18.55
C ALA A 112 -1.21 -0.19 17.30
N TYR A 113 -1.19 0.77 16.37
CA TYR A 113 -0.37 0.68 15.16
C TYR A 113 1.12 0.71 15.48
N PHE A 114 1.57 1.58 16.39
CA PHE A 114 2.95 1.58 16.87
C PHE A 114 3.34 0.23 17.48
N LYS A 115 2.50 -0.34 18.36
CA LYS A 115 2.71 -1.65 18.98
C LYS A 115 2.82 -2.77 17.95
N PHE A 116 1.96 -2.75 16.93
CA PHE A 116 2.00 -3.72 15.84
C PHE A 116 3.32 -3.64 15.08
N LEU A 117 3.75 -2.44 14.69
CA LEU A 117 5.00 -2.22 13.96
C LEU A 117 6.22 -2.65 14.79
N ASP A 118 6.29 -2.26 16.06
CA ASP A 118 7.39 -2.62 16.97
C ASP A 118 7.43 -4.12 17.27
N HIS A 119 6.28 -4.77 17.44
CA HIS A 119 6.21 -6.22 17.67
C HIS A 119 6.71 -7.01 16.44
N ASN A 120 6.27 -6.62 15.24
CA ASN A 120 6.64 -7.31 14.00
C ASN A 120 8.01 -6.86 13.44
N LYS A 121 8.67 -5.88 14.08
CA LYS A 121 9.95 -5.31 13.64
C LYS A 121 9.90 -4.79 12.20
N VAL A 122 8.79 -4.13 11.86
CA VAL A 122 8.56 -3.48 10.57
C VAL A 122 8.29 -1.99 10.73
N THR A 123 8.39 -1.26 9.63
CA THR A 123 8.09 0.17 9.50
C THR A 123 7.03 0.38 8.41
N PRO A 124 6.38 1.56 8.35
CA PRO A 124 5.47 1.90 7.25
C PRO A 124 6.10 1.73 5.84
N ASP A 125 7.43 1.83 5.73
CA ASP A 125 8.15 1.72 4.47
C ASP A 125 8.60 0.28 4.13
N SER A 126 8.43 -0.67 5.04
CA SER A 126 9.00 -2.03 4.92
C SER A 126 8.46 -2.86 3.75
N ARG A 127 7.34 -2.45 3.14
CA ARG A 127 6.70 -3.18 2.03
C ARG A 127 7.21 -2.80 0.64
N GLY A 128 8.14 -1.84 0.55
CA GLY A 128 8.76 -1.41 -0.70
C GLY A 128 7.81 -0.68 -1.65
N SER A 129 8.37 0.14 -2.53
CA SER A 129 7.62 0.81 -3.60
C SER A 129 7.15 -0.18 -4.67
N VAL A 130 6.10 0.20 -5.39
CA VAL A 130 5.62 -0.51 -6.58
C VAL A 130 6.59 -0.30 -7.74
N GLN A 131 6.89 -1.35 -8.52
CA GLN A 131 7.94 -1.32 -9.55
C GLN A 131 7.47 -1.77 -10.94
N PHE A 132 6.55 -2.73 -11.06
CA PHE A 132 6.24 -3.45 -12.29
C PHE A 132 4.82 -3.19 -12.84
N ILE A 133 4.11 -2.20 -12.29
CA ILE A 133 2.78 -1.78 -12.75
C ILE A 133 2.92 -0.54 -13.63
N ASP A 134 2.52 -0.66 -14.90
CA ASP A 134 2.76 0.38 -15.92
C ASP A 134 1.77 1.56 -15.84
N ASP A 135 0.57 1.32 -15.33
CA ASP A 135 -0.46 2.35 -15.13
C ASP A 135 -0.26 3.00 -13.76
N ILE A 136 0.07 4.29 -13.75
CA ILE A 136 0.37 5.04 -12.51
C ILE A 136 -0.78 5.05 -11.51
N GLN A 137 -2.04 5.04 -11.98
CA GLN A 137 -3.20 5.02 -11.10
C GLN A 137 -3.36 3.64 -10.47
N LEU A 138 -3.15 2.56 -11.24
CA LEU A 138 -3.13 1.19 -10.69
C LEU A 138 -1.94 0.97 -9.75
N ALA A 139 -0.79 1.58 -10.03
CA ALA A 139 0.37 1.55 -9.15
C ALA A 139 0.05 2.24 -7.83
N TYR A 140 -0.67 3.37 -7.86
CA TYR A 140 -1.15 4.04 -6.65
C TYR A 140 -2.12 3.16 -5.85
N VAL A 141 -3.06 2.48 -6.52
CA VAL A 141 -3.98 1.54 -5.83
C VAL A 141 -3.19 0.41 -5.15
N MET A 142 -2.16 -0.14 -5.81
CA MET A 142 -1.30 -1.16 -5.23
C MET A 142 -0.49 -0.64 -4.04
N GLN A 143 0.09 0.57 -4.16
CA GLN A 143 0.81 1.23 -3.08
C GLN A 143 -0.11 1.44 -1.87
N ARG A 144 -1.31 1.98 -2.12
CA ARG A 144 -2.30 2.22 -1.08
C ARG A 144 -2.70 0.93 -0.38
N TYR A 145 -2.90 -0.15 -1.13
CA TYR A 145 -3.18 -1.48 -0.58
C TYR A 145 -2.07 -1.96 0.37
N ARG A 146 -0.80 -1.79 0.00
CA ARG A 146 0.34 -2.15 0.88
C ARG A 146 0.35 -1.36 2.17
N GLU A 147 0.10 -0.05 2.08
CA GLU A 147 0.11 0.86 3.23
C GLU A 147 -0.99 0.55 4.24
N VAL A 148 -2.20 0.24 3.77
CA VAL A 148 -3.33 -0.05 4.66
C VAL A 148 -3.35 -1.49 5.17
N HIS A 149 -2.62 -2.40 4.53
CA HIS A 149 -2.59 -3.82 4.91
C HIS A 149 -2.17 -4.01 6.38
N ASP A 150 -1.10 -3.35 6.82
CA ASP A 150 -0.63 -3.46 8.21
C ASP A 150 -1.59 -2.75 9.19
N LEU A 151 -2.31 -1.72 8.74
CA LEU A 151 -3.39 -1.10 9.51
C LEU A 151 -4.58 -2.03 9.68
N PHE A 152 -4.95 -2.79 8.65
CA PHE A 152 -6.02 -3.79 8.77
C PHE A 152 -5.65 -4.87 9.77
N HIS A 153 -4.42 -5.39 9.73
CA HIS A 153 -3.94 -6.34 10.76
C HIS A 153 -3.99 -5.74 12.16
N THR A 154 -3.61 -4.47 12.29
CA THR A 154 -3.65 -3.73 13.56
C THR A 154 -5.08 -3.63 14.10
N VAL A 155 -6.03 -3.18 13.27
CA VAL A 155 -7.43 -2.94 13.70
C VAL A 155 -8.15 -4.25 13.97
N LEU A 156 -7.90 -5.28 13.17
CA LEU A 156 -8.57 -6.58 13.29
C LEU A 156 -7.88 -7.52 14.29
N GLY A 157 -6.72 -7.14 14.83
CA GLY A 157 -5.94 -7.98 15.74
C GLY A 157 -5.44 -9.28 15.11
N MET A 158 -5.31 -9.32 13.78
CA MET A 158 -4.90 -10.52 13.05
C MET A 158 -3.37 -10.65 13.03
N PRO A 159 -2.83 -11.87 13.22
CA PRO A 159 -1.40 -12.10 13.08
C PRO A 159 -0.97 -11.94 11.61
N THR A 160 0.25 -11.47 11.37
CA THR A 160 0.85 -11.27 10.04
C THR A 160 1.36 -12.56 9.37
N ASN A 161 1.12 -13.72 10.01
CA ASN A 161 1.49 -15.01 9.46
C ASN A 161 0.64 -15.34 8.21
N MET A 162 1.08 -16.33 7.42
CA MET A 162 0.39 -16.73 6.19
C MET A 162 -1.11 -17.04 6.42
N LEU A 163 -1.47 -17.52 7.61
CA LEU A 163 -2.85 -17.77 8.03
C LEU A 163 -3.68 -16.48 8.15
N GLY A 164 -3.14 -15.43 8.77
CA GLY A 164 -3.81 -14.13 8.85
C GLY A 164 -3.91 -13.41 7.51
N ASN A 165 -2.94 -13.60 6.63
CA ASN A 165 -3.02 -13.09 5.25
C ASN A 165 -4.10 -13.81 4.42
N MET A 166 -4.31 -15.13 4.62
CA MET A 166 -5.40 -15.87 3.98
C MET A 166 -6.79 -15.43 4.49
N LEU A 167 -6.93 -15.14 5.79
CA LEU A 167 -8.18 -14.61 6.35
C LEU A 167 -8.51 -13.22 5.78
N PHE A 168 -7.51 -12.34 5.63
CA PHE A 168 -7.68 -11.04 4.99
C PHE A 168 -8.08 -11.17 3.51
N SER A 169 -7.46 -12.09 2.77
CA SER A 169 -7.83 -12.37 1.36
C SER A 169 -9.26 -12.90 1.21
N ASN A 170 -9.77 -13.67 2.17
CA ASN A 170 -11.15 -14.18 2.13
C ASN A 170 -12.18 -13.08 2.43
N LEU A 171 -11.90 -12.16 3.35
CA LEU A 171 -12.76 -11.01 3.63
C LEU A 171 -12.93 -10.08 2.41
N LEU A 172 -11.88 -9.93 1.60
CA LEU A 172 -11.93 -9.15 0.35
C LEU A 172 -12.66 -9.87 -0.80
N ASN A 173 -12.83 -11.18 -0.74
CA ASN A 173 -13.53 -11.98 -1.77
C ASN A 173 -15.03 -12.16 -1.48
N THR A 174 -15.52 -11.82 -0.28
CA THR A 174 -16.93 -11.99 0.12
C THR A 174 -17.73 -10.69 0.12
N SER A 175 -17.27 -9.62 -0.56
CA SER A 175 -17.93 -8.31 -0.60
C SER A 175 -18.13 -7.75 -2.01
#